data_AF-A0A970M9W2-F1
#
_entry.id   AF-A0A970M9W2-F1
#
_cell.length_a   1.000
_cell.length_b   1.000
_cell.length_c   1.000
_cell.angle_alpha   90.00
_cell.angle_beta   90.00
_cell.angle_gamma   90.00
#
_symmetry.space_group_name_H-M   'P 1'
#
loop_
_entity.id
_entity.type
_entity.pdbx_description
1 polymer ?
#
loop_
_entity_poly.entity_id
_entity_poly.type
_entity_poly.pdbx_seq_one_letter_code
_entity_poly.pdbx_strand_id
1 'polypeptide(L)'
;PISSAAICAALGLTGLAGGAALAGCCANMVGFAVMSFRENRWGGLVSQGLGTSMLQMGNIVKNPKIWIPAIVTSAITGPIATCIFRLEMNGPAVASGMGTCGLVGPIGVYTGWLSDMASGLKAGITAMDWTALILISFVLPAVICWLLAMSLRRLGWIREGDLKLS
;
A
#
# COMPACT_ATOMS: atom_id res chain seq x y z
N PRO A 1 0.97 -19.43 7.93
CA PRO A 1 1.54 -18.43 6.99
C PRO A 1 0.42 -17.75 6.17
N ILE A 2 -0.16 -16.67 6.71
CA ILE A 2 -1.21 -15.86 6.04
C ILE A 2 -0.61 -14.48 5.77
N SER A 3 0.50 -14.41 5.04
CA SER A 3 1.11 -13.13 4.63
C SER A 3 0.66 -12.83 3.21
N SER A 4 0.31 -11.57 2.93
CA SER A 4 -0.05 -11.08 1.59
C SER A 4 1.03 -11.40 0.56
N ALA A 5 2.30 -11.35 0.95
CA ALA A 5 3.44 -11.73 0.10
C ALA A 5 3.43 -13.22 -0.28
N ALA A 6 3.07 -14.10 0.64
CA ALA A 6 2.95 -15.54 0.38
C ALA A 6 1.75 -15.86 -0.52
N ILE A 7 0.63 -15.15 -0.35
CA ILE A 7 -0.56 -15.28 -1.21
C ILE A 7 -0.24 -14.81 -2.63
N CYS A 8 0.41 -13.66 -2.78
CA CYS A 8 0.81 -13.16 -4.10
C CYS A 8 1.81 -14.09 -4.80
N ALA A 9 2.73 -14.70 -4.05
CA ALA A 9 3.64 -15.71 -4.58
C ALA A 9 2.93 -16.99 -4.99
N ALA A 10 2.01 -17.49 -4.17
CA ALA A 10 1.25 -18.71 -4.45
C ALA A 10 0.31 -18.56 -5.65
N LEU A 11 -0.28 -17.38 -5.83
CA LEU A 11 -1.15 -17.06 -6.96
C LEU A 11 -0.39 -16.54 -8.19
N GLY A 12 0.92 -16.34 -8.10
CA GLY A 12 1.73 -15.81 -9.21
C GLY A 12 1.31 -14.40 -9.66
N LEU A 13 0.93 -13.53 -8.73
CA LEU A 13 0.43 -12.19 -9.05
C LEU A 13 1.55 -11.27 -9.57
N THR A 14 1.75 -11.29 -10.89
CA THR A 14 2.63 -10.42 -11.67
C THR A 14 1.85 -9.56 -12.67
N GLY A 15 2.53 -8.71 -13.45
CA GLY A 15 1.90 -7.81 -14.41
C GLY A 15 0.95 -6.82 -13.75
N LEU A 16 -0.15 -6.47 -14.43
CA LEU A 16 -1.16 -5.55 -13.93
C LEU A 16 -1.81 -6.04 -12.62
N ALA A 17 -2.04 -7.36 -12.49
CA ALA A 17 -2.62 -7.92 -11.27
C ALA A 17 -1.68 -7.74 -10.06
N GLY A 18 -0.37 -7.91 -10.27
CA GLY A 18 0.64 -7.63 -9.25
C GLY A 18 0.73 -6.14 -8.90
N GLY A 19 0.52 -5.24 -9.87
CA GLY A 19 0.45 -3.80 -9.63
C GLY A 19 -0.78 -3.36 -8.81
N ALA A 20 -1.95 -3.95 -9.07
CA ALA A 20 -3.13 -3.76 -8.22
C ALA A 20 -2.90 -4.27 -6.79
N ALA A 21 -2.30 -5.46 -6.65
CA ALA A 21 -1.99 -6.04 -5.34
C ALA A 21 -1.03 -5.16 -4.54
N LEU A 22 0.01 -4.62 -5.20
CA LEU A 22 0.93 -3.66 -4.60
C LEU A 22 0.19 -2.42 -4.11
N ALA A 23 -0.61 -1.79 -4.97
CA ALA A 23 -1.36 -0.58 -4.64
C ALA A 23 -2.29 -0.79 -3.43
N GLY A 24 -2.92 -1.97 -3.33
CA GLY A 24 -3.74 -2.34 -2.19
C GLY A 24 -2.94 -2.56 -0.90
N CYS A 25 -1.77 -3.21 -0.99
CA CYS A 25 -0.88 -3.40 0.16
C CYS A 25 -0.28 -2.07 0.65
N CYS A 26 0.14 -1.21 -0.28
CA CYS A 26 0.59 0.16 0.01
C CYS A 26 -0.52 0.97 0.68
N ALA A 27 -1.78 0.83 0.23
CA ALA A 27 -2.90 1.52 0.84
C ALA A 27 -3.14 1.14 2.29
N ASN A 28 -2.99 -0.13 2.65
CA ASN A 28 -3.05 -0.53 4.05
C ASN A 28 -1.88 0.04 4.86
N MET A 29 -0.64 -0.08 4.39
CA MET A 29 0.54 0.37 5.15
C MET A 29 0.57 1.90 5.32
N VAL A 30 0.50 2.64 4.22
CA VAL A 30 0.52 4.10 4.24
C VAL A 30 -0.76 4.66 4.84
N GLY A 31 -1.90 4.03 4.56
CA GLY A 31 -3.18 4.43 5.13
C GLY A 31 -3.18 4.37 6.65
N PHE A 32 -2.71 3.26 7.24
CA PHE A 32 -2.55 3.13 8.69
C PHE A 32 -1.51 4.09 9.26
N ALA A 33 -0.37 4.25 8.59
CA ALA A 33 0.68 5.18 8.99
C ALA A 33 0.18 6.62 9.09
N VAL A 34 -0.60 7.09 8.11
CA VAL A 34 -1.12 8.46 8.06
C VAL A 34 -2.27 8.66 9.04
N MET A 35 -3.22 7.72 9.11
CA MET A 35 -4.35 7.86 10.05
C MET A 35 -3.90 7.76 11.51
N SER A 36 -2.84 7.01 11.81
CA SER A 36 -2.30 6.87 13.17
C SER A 36 -1.25 7.93 13.54
N PHE A 37 -0.88 8.81 12.60
CA PHE A 37 0.14 9.84 12.81
C PHE A 37 -0.17 10.76 13.99
N ARG A 38 -1.45 11.05 14.26
CA ARG A 38 -1.83 11.92 15.38
C ARG A 38 -1.52 11.30 16.76
N GLU A 39 -1.48 9.98 16.84
CA GLU A 39 -1.29 9.23 18.09
C GLU A 39 0.14 8.71 18.24
N ASN A 40 0.77 8.30 17.14
CA ASN A 40 2.09 7.66 17.14
C ASN A 40 3.20 8.52 16.54
N ARG A 41 2.86 9.69 15.98
CA ARG A 41 3.78 10.65 15.34
C ARG A 41 4.68 9.97 14.32
N TRP A 42 5.93 10.44 14.21
CA TRP A 42 6.95 9.93 13.29
C TRP A 42 7.31 8.46 13.54
N GLY A 43 7.30 8.00 14.80
CA GLY A 43 7.57 6.60 15.14
C GLY A 43 6.53 5.65 14.54
N GLY A 44 5.25 6.01 14.62
CA GLY A 44 4.16 5.25 13.98
C GLY A 44 4.21 5.28 12.46
N LEU A 45 4.56 6.42 11.88
CA LEU A 45 4.63 6.57 10.43
C LEU A 45 5.71 5.69 9.81
N VAL A 46 6.91 5.68 10.40
CA VAL A 46 8.02 4.84 9.93
C VAL A 46 7.74 3.37 10.23
N SER A 47 7.25 3.03 11.43
CA SER A 47 7.02 1.63 11.82
C SER A 47 5.88 0.96 11.03
N GLN A 48 4.80 1.67 10.70
CA GLN A 48 3.70 1.10 9.94
C GLN A 48 3.87 1.26 8.44
N GLY A 49 4.40 2.41 8.01
CA GLY A 49 4.60 2.74 6.61
C GLY A 49 5.78 2.00 5.99
N LEU A 50 6.93 1.93 6.66
CA LEU A 50 8.12 1.22 6.17
C LEU A 50 8.30 -0.16 6.83
N GLY A 51 7.76 -0.37 8.03
CA GLY A 51 7.82 -1.66 8.72
C GLY A 51 6.67 -2.58 8.31
N THR A 52 5.55 -2.55 9.01
CA THR A 52 4.39 -3.39 8.68
C THR A 52 3.08 -2.85 9.24
N SER A 53 2.01 -2.93 8.45
CA SER A 53 0.64 -2.66 8.92
C SER A 53 0.14 -3.69 9.93
N MET A 54 0.80 -4.84 10.06
CA MET A 54 0.45 -5.88 11.02
C MET A 54 0.54 -5.37 12.48
N LEU A 55 1.30 -4.29 12.73
CA LEU A 55 1.33 -3.59 14.02
C LEU A 55 -0.05 -3.09 14.46
N GLN A 56 -0.94 -2.78 13.52
CA GLN A 56 -2.31 -2.35 13.81
C GLN A 56 -3.28 -3.51 13.99
N MET A 57 -2.88 -4.76 13.76
CA MET A 57 -3.80 -5.92 13.83
C MET A 57 -4.41 -6.07 15.23
N GLY A 58 -3.64 -5.84 16.30
CA GLY A 58 -4.15 -5.86 17.66
C GLY A 58 -5.23 -4.80 17.93
N ASN A 59 -5.13 -3.65 17.26
CA ASN A 59 -6.13 -2.59 17.33
C ASN A 59 -7.36 -2.90 16.46
N ILE A 60 -7.16 -3.51 15.29
CA ILE A 60 -8.25 -3.93 14.38
C ILE A 60 -9.13 -4.99 15.06
N VAL A 61 -8.54 -5.93 15.78
CA VAL A 61 -9.30 -6.96 16.52
C VAL A 61 -10.16 -6.33 17.62
N LYS A 62 -9.68 -5.26 18.27
CA LYS A 62 -10.44 -4.54 19.31
C LYS A 62 -11.54 -3.65 18.72
N ASN A 63 -11.24 -2.93 17.64
CA ASN A 63 -12.19 -2.09 16.94
C ASN A 63 -12.05 -2.29 15.41
N PRO A 64 -12.83 -3.21 14.81
CA PRO A 64 -12.75 -3.49 13.37
C PRO A 64 -13.04 -2.28 12.47
N LYS A 65 -13.72 -1.26 13.01
CA LYS A 65 -14.09 -0.06 12.26
C LYS A 65 -12.88 0.77 11.82
N ILE A 66 -11.74 0.64 12.51
CA ILE A 66 -10.50 1.34 12.12
C ILE A 66 -9.93 0.81 10.81
N TRP A 67 -10.33 -0.38 10.36
CA TRP A 67 -9.83 -0.98 9.12
C TRP A 67 -10.59 -0.51 7.88
N ILE A 68 -11.80 0.04 8.05
CA ILE A 68 -12.67 0.50 6.97
C ILE A 68 -11.98 1.52 6.05
N PRO A 69 -11.31 2.58 6.57
CA PRO A 69 -10.64 3.57 5.71
C PRO A 69 -9.60 2.92 4.80
N ALA A 70 -8.83 1.96 5.33
CA ALA A 70 -7.77 1.29 4.59
C ALA A 70 -8.32 0.35 3.50
N ILE A 71 -9.42 -0.38 3.79
CA ILE A 71 -10.13 -1.22 2.80
C ILE A 71 -10.72 -0.38 1.67
N VAL A 72 -11.41 0.71 2.01
CA VAL A 72 -12.01 1.58 0.99
C VAL A 72 -10.91 2.22 0.14
N THR A 73 -9.80 2.63 0.77
CA THR A 73 -8.65 3.16 0.05
C THR A 73 -8.07 2.13 -0.91
N SER A 74 -7.86 0.88 -0.49
CA SER A 74 -7.31 -0.18 -1.36
C SER A 74 -8.25 -0.55 -2.51
N ALA A 75 -9.56 -0.54 -2.27
CA ALA A 75 -10.57 -0.76 -3.30
C ALA A 75 -10.56 0.34 -4.39
N ILE A 76 -10.15 1.56 -4.04
CA ILE A 76 -10.03 2.69 -4.98
C ILE A 76 -8.66 2.69 -5.66
N THR A 77 -7.56 2.51 -4.91
CA THR A 77 -6.20 2.61 -5.45
C THR A 77 -5.85 1.43 -6.38
N GLY A 78 -6.43 0.25 -6.17
CA GLY A 78 -6.21 -0.92 -7.02
C GLY A 78 -6.59 -0.68 -8.49
N PRO A 79 -7.86 -0.32 -8.80
CA PRO A 79 -8.29 0.04 -10.15
C PRO A 79 -7.57 1.25 -10.73
N ILE A 80 -7.25 2.26 -9.91
CA ILE A 80 -6.48 3.42 -10.37
C ILE A 80 -5.08 3.00 -10.84
N ALA A 81 -4.42 2.11 -10.08
CA ALA A 81 -3.09 1.62 -10.43
C ALA A 81 -3.08 0.87 -11.77
N THR A 82 -4.10 0.05 -12.04
CA THR A 82 -4.13 -0.81 -13.23
C THR A 82 -4.80 -0.16 -14.43
N CYS A 83 -5.89 0.58 -14.26
CA CYS A 83 -6.65 1.14 -15.37
C CYS A 83 -6.09 2.49 -15.84
N ILE A 84 -5.61 3.34 -14.91
CA ILE A 84 -5.14 4.70 -15.24
C ILE A 84 -3.64 4.70 -15.49
N PHE A 85 -2.85 4.18 -14.55
CA PHE A 85 -1.40 4.22 -14.63
C PHE A 85 -0.77 2.96 -15.25
N ARG A 86 -1.56 1.90 -15.44
CA ARG A 86 -1.10 0.59 -15.95
C ARG A 86 0.19 0.12 -15.28
N LEU A 87 0.23 0.28 -13.95
CA LEU A 87 1.39 -0.10 -13.16
C LEU A 87 1.48 -1.64 -13.13
N GLU A 88 2.59 -2.17 -13.62
CA GLU A 88 2.83 -3.61 -13.67
C GLU A 88 3.92 -4.02 -12.68
N MET A 89 3.72 -5.16 -12.02
CA MET A 89 4.75 -5.82 -11.22
C MET A 89 5.31 -7.00 -12.00
N ASN A 90 6.34 -6.74 -12.80
CA ASN A 90 7.03 -7.77 -13.59
C ASN A 90 8.24 -8.39 -12.84
N GLY A 91 8.52 -7.91 -11.62
CA GLY A 91 9.46 -8.51 -10.67
C GLY A 91 8.90 -9.75 -9.95
N PRO A 92 9.55 -10.21 -8.87
CA PRO A 92 9.09 -11.39 -8.12
C PRO A 92 7.69 -11.16 -7.54
N ALA A 93 6.77 -12.11 -7.75
CA ALA A 93 5.38 -12.01 -7.30
C ALA A 93 5.21 -11.78 -5.78
N VAL A 94 6.23 -12.14 -4.98
CA VAL A 94 6.31 -11.83 -3.55
C VAL A 94 6.26 -10.31 -3.30
N ALA A 95 6.91 -9.51 -4.15
CA ALA A 95 6.98 -8.05 -4.01
C ALA A 95 5.60 -7.38 -4.12
N SER A 96 4.70 -7.95 -4.94
CA SER A 96 3.30 -7.48 -5.07
C SER A 96 2.56 -7.46 -3.73
N GLY A 97 2.88 -8.38 -2.82
CA GLY A 97 2.23 -8.49 -1.51
C GLY A 97 2.94 -7.77 -0.37
N MET A 98 4.09 -7.13 -0.63
CA MET A 98 4.90 -6.47 0.42
C MET A 98 4.56 -5.00 0.62
N GLY A 99 3.83 -4.36 -0.31
CA GLY A 99 3.48 -2.94 -0.18
C GLY A 99 4.71 -2.04 -0.03
N THR A 100 4.67 -1.12 0.93
CA THR A 100 5.80 -0.22 1.26
C THR A 100 6.77 -0.78 2.28
N CYS A 101 6.56 -2.01 2.79
CA CYS A 101 7.45 -2.68 3.74
C CYS A 101 8.86 -2.81 3.16
N GLY A 102 9.85 -2.22 3.84
CA GLY A 102 11.25 -2.21 3.42
C GLY A 102 11.48 -1.66 2.00
N LEU A 103 10.52 -0.93 1.44
CA LEU A 103 10.48 -0.53 0.03
C LEU A 103 10.52 -1.71 -0.96
N VAL A 104 10.23 -2.94 -0.51
CA VAL A 104 10.31 -4.16 -1.32
C VAL A 104 9.34 -4.13 -2.50
N GLY A 105 8.14 -3.58 -2.31
CA GLY A 105 7.18 -3.39 -3.40
C GLY A 105 7.67 -2.42 -4.48
N PRO A 106 8.03 -1.17 -4.14
CA PRO A 106 8.64 -0.23 -5.08
C PRO A 106 9.90 -0.76 -5.79
N ILE A 107 10.78 -1.46 -5.05
CA ILE A 107 11.97 -2.11 -5.63
C ILE A 107 11.54 -3.19 -6.62
N GLY A 108 10.52 -3.99 -6.29
CA GLY A 108 9.97 -5.00 -7.21
C GLY A 108 9.48 -4.40 -8.53
N VAL A 109 8.77 -3.26 -8.48
CA VAL A 109 8.30 -2.56 -9.69
C VAL A 109 9.48 -2.07 -10.52
N TYR A 110 10.47 -1.47 -9.87
CA TYR A 110 11.69 -1.03 -10.54
C TYR A 110 12.46 -2.18 -11.21
N THR A 111 12.57 -3.33 -10.53
CA THR A 111 13.17 -4.53 -11.15
C THR A 111 12.36 -5.05 -12.33
N GLY A 112 11.03 -4.92 -12.29
CA GLY A 112 10.15 -5.23 -13.43
C GLY A 112 10.39 -4.31 -14.62
N TRP A 113 10.56 -3.01 -14.40
CA TRP A 113 10.90 -2.10 -15.50
C TRP A 113 12.28 -2.41 -16.11
N LEU A 114 13.25 -2.83 -15.30
CA LEU A 114 14.56 -3.28 -15.81
C LEU A 114 14.43 -4.54 -16.69
N SER A 115 13.58 -5.51 -16.31
CA SER A 115 13.33 -6.69 -17.13
C SER A 115 12.59 -6.35 -18.43
N ASP A 116 11.66 -5.39 -18.39
CA ASP A 116 10.91 -4.95 -19.58
C ASP A 116 11.81 -4.19 -20.57
N MET A 117 12.81 -3.46 -20.06
CA MET A 117 13.85 -2.86 -20.90
C MET A 117 14.78 -3.92 -21.51
N ALA A 118 15.21 -4.91 -20.72
CA ALA A 118 16.08 -5.99 -21.19
C ALA A 118 15.40 -6.88 -22.25
N SER A 119 14.07 -7.01 -22.19
CA SER A 119 13.26 -7.74 -23.17
C SER A 119 12.80 -6.89 -24.37
N GLY A 120 13.16 -5.60 -24.41
CA GLY A 120 12.80 -4.68 -25.50
C GLY A 120 11.34 -4.23 -25.50
N LEU A 121 10.56 -4.57 -24.47
CA LEU A 121 9.17 -4.14 -24.30
C LEU A 121 9.07 -2.66 -23.91
N LYS A 122 10.13 -2.09 -23.32
CA LYS A 122 10.18 -0.69 -22.90
C LYS A 122 11.48 -0.02 -23.34
N ALA A 123 11.39 1.14 -23.99
CA ALA A 123 12.54 1.89 -24.48
C ALA A 123 13.35 2.59 -23.38
N GLY A 124 12.76 2.77 -22.19
CA GLY A 124 13.39 3.44 -21.06
C GLY A 124 12.44 3.58 -19.87
N ILE A 125 12.99 3.82 -18.68
CA ILE A 125 12.21 4.23 -17.50
C ILE A 125 11.93 5.71 -17.64
N THR A 126 10.65 6.08 -17.72
CA THR A 126 10.25 7.48 -17.89
C THR A 126 10.04 8.16 -16.54
N ALA A 127 10.09 9.50 -16.51
CA ALA A 127 9.68 10.26 -15.33
C ALA A 127 8.22 9.96 -14.94
N MET A 128 7.36 9.67 -15.91
CA MET A 128 5.97 9.30 -15.67
C MET A 128 5.84 8.01 -14.85
N ASP A 129 6.69 7.00 -15.10
CA ASP A 129 6.69 5.74 -14.35
C ASP A 129 7.00 5.97 -12.86
N TRP A 130 8.02 6.78 -12.58
CA TRP A 130 8.37 7.17 -11.21
C TRP A 130 7.26 7.97 -10.53
N THR A 131 6.65 8.91 -11.25
CA THR A 131 5.53 9.67 -10.70
C THR A 131 4.34 8.77 -10.40
N ALA A 132 4.01 7.82 -11.27
CA ALA A 132 2.94 6.85 -11.06
C ALA A 132 3.21 6.00 -9.81
N LEU A 133 4.43 5.48 -9.66
CA LEU A 133 4.83 4.68 -8.50
C LEU A 133 4.72 5.46 -7.19
N ILE A 134 5.27 6.68 -7.13
CA ILE A 134 5.21 7.52 -5.93
C ILE A 134 3.75 7.89 -5.60
N LEU A 135 2.98 8.24 -6.63
CA LEU A 135 1.60 8.66 -6.47
C LEU A 135 0.72 7.51 -5.95
N ILE A 136 0.85 6.32 -6.52
CA ILE A 136 0.05 5.15 -6.15
C ILE A 136 0.51 4.56 -4.81
N SER A 137 1.82 4.47 -4.57
CA SER A 137 2.33 3.81 -3.36
C SER A 137 2.25 4.67 -2.11
N PHE A 138 2.31 6.01 -2.24
CA PHE A 138 2.37 6.91 -1.08
C PHE A 138 1.31 8.00 -1.08
N VAL A 139 1.18 8.79 -2.17
CA VAL A 139 0.38 10.02 -2.15
C VAL A 139 -1.13 9.73 -2.14
N LEU A 140 -1.62 8.96 -3.11
CA LEU A 140 -3.04 8.62 -3.23
C LEU A 140 -3.55 7.90 -1.97
N PRO A 141 -2.88 6.85 -1.46
CA PRO A 141 -3.39 6.19 -0.29
C PRO A 141 -3.30 7.03 0.98
N ALA A 142 -2.27 7.88 1.12
CA ALA A 142 -2.17 8.84 2.22
C ALA A 142 -3.36 9.80 2.23
N VAL A 143 -3.66 10.43 1.09
CA VAL A 143 -4.72 11.44 0.99
C VAL A 143 -6.10 10.81 1.17
N ILE A 144 -6.39 9.72 0.45
CA ILE A 144 -7.70 9.05 0.51
C ILE A 144 -7.95 8.49 1.91
N CYS A 145 -6.99 7.77 2.49
CA CYS A 145 -7.16 7.17 3.81
C CYS A 145 -7.27 8.26 4.90
N TRP A 146 -6.53 9.36 4.79
CA TRP A 146 -6.65 10.48 5.72
C TRP A 146 -8.03 11.14 5.69
N LEU A 147 -8.56 11.41 4.50
CA LEU A 147 -9.91 11.98 4.32
C LEU A 147 -11.00 11.06 4.88
N LEU A 148 -10.89 9.76 4.60
CA LEU A 148 -11.81 8.74 5.12
C LEU A 148 -11.71 8.63 6.64
N ALA A 149 -10.49 8.55 7.19
CA ALA A 149 -10.26 8.47 8.62
C ALA A 149 -10.81 9.71 9.34
N MET A 150 -10.66 10.91 8.76
CA MET A 150 -11.25 12.14 9.31
C MET A 150 -12.77 12.10 9.33
N SER A 151 -13.39 11.58 8.26
CA SER A 151 -14.84 11.40 8.16
C SER A 151 -15.35 10.40 9.20
N LEU A 152 -14.68 9.26 9.36
CA LEU A 152 -15.03 8.24 10.37
C LEU A 152 -14.80 8.72 11.81
N ARG A 153 -13.82 9.60 12.04
CA ARG A 153 -13.62 10.28 13.34
C ARG A 153 -14.77 11.22 13.65
N ARG A 154 -15.27 11.99 12.66
CA ARG A 154 -16.46 12.85 12.84
C ARG A 154 -17.72 12.04 13.14
N LEU A 155 -17.84 10.83 12.57
CA LEU A 155 -18.91 9.88 12.87
C LEU A 155 -18.75 9.16 14.23
N GLY A 156 -17.65 9.39 14.95
CA GLY A 156 -17.36 8.77 16.25
C GLY A 156 -16.99 7.29 16.19
N TRP A 157 -16.71 6.75 15.00
CA TRP A 157 -16.36 5.33 14.80
C TRP A 157 -14.90 5.03 15.14
N ILE A 158 -14.02 6.01 14.98
CA ILE A 158 -12.61 5.96 15.35
C ILE A 158 -12.40 7.00 16.45
N ARG A 159 -12.03 6.55 17.65
CA ARG A 159 -11.75 7.44 18.79
C ARG A 159 -10.26 7.70 18.93
N GLU A 160 -9.91 8.76 19.66
CA GLU A 160 -8.50 9.01 20.02
C GLU A 160 -8.00 7.87 20.91
N GLY A 161 -6.89 7.24 20.52
CA GLY A 161 -6.28 6.13 21.24
C GLY A 161 -6.54 4.76 20.61
N ASP A 162 -7.52 4.65 19.70
CA ASP A 162 -7.81 3.39 19.00
C ASP A 162 -6.67 2.94 18.07
N LEU A 163 -5.81 3.86 17.64
CA LEU A 163 -4.70 3.59 16.71
C LEU A 163 -3.33 3.69 17.39
N LYS A 164 -3.29 3.96 18.69
CA LYS A 164 -2.04 4.06 19.44
C LYS A 164 -1.29 2.73 19.40
N LEU A 165 -0.02 2.79 19.01
CA LEU A 165 0.94 1.71 19.17
C LEU A 165 1.56 1.90 20.55
N SER A 166 1.46 0.85 21.37
CA SER A 166 1.97 0.81 22.75
C SER A 166 3.47 1.01 22.83
#